data_AF-F3FWZ0-F1
#
_entry.id   AF-F3FWZ0-F1
#
_cell.length_a   1.000
_cell.length_b   1.000
_cell.length_c   1.000
_cell.angle_alpha   90.00
_cell.angle_beta   90.00
_cell.angle_gamma   90.00
#
_symmetry.space_group_name_H-M   'P 1'
#
loop_
_entity.id
_entity.type
_entity.pdbx_description
1 polymer ?
#
loop_
_entity_poly.entity_id
_entity_poly.type
_entity_poly.pdbx_seq_one_letter_code
_entity_poly.pdbx_strand_id
1 'polypeptide(L)' 'VAHRLLSLGVRPDDRVAICVERGPAMIIGLLGILKAGAGYVPLDPAYPLERLAYTLGDSAPVALLSQQSVQPALPVSD' A
#
# COMPACT_ATOMS: atom_id res chain seq x y z
N VAL A 1 -9.80 1.89 8.18
CA VAL A 1 -8.94 1.97 6.98
C VAL A 1 -9.66 2.67 5.81
N ALA A 2 -10.75 2.11 5.26
CA ALA A 2 -11.46 2.69 4.10
C ALA A 2 -11.79 4.19 4.23
N HIS A 3 -12.49 4.61 5.28
CA HIS A 3 -12.81 6.03 5.50
C HIS A 3 -11.57 6.92 5.59
N ARG A 4 -10.44 6.42 6.12
CA ARG A 4 -9.18 7.17 6.14
C ARG A 4 -8.63 7.34 4.73
N LEU A 5 -8.63 6.30 3.91
CA LEU A 5 -8.22 6.37 2.50
C LEU A 5 -9.09 7.39 1.73
N LEU A 6 -10.41 7.35 1.92
CA LEU A 6 -11.33 8.34 1.32
C LEU A 6 -11.01 9.77 1.79
N SER A 7 -10.72 9.97 3.08
CA SER A 7 -10.34 11.30 3.60
C SER A 7 -8.98 11.80 3.07
N LEU A 8 -8.13 10.90 2.59
CA LEU A 8 -6.86 11.22 1.92
C LEU A 8 -7.05 11.44 0.41
N GLY A 9 -8.28 11.35 -0.10
CA GLY A 9 -8.60 11.63 -1.50
C GLY A 9 -8.61 10.42 -2.42
N VAL A 10 -8.44 9.19 -1.91
CA VAL A 10 -8.56 7.96 -2.71
C VAL A 10 -9.95 7.87 -3.32
N ARG A 11 -10.01 7.52 -4.61
CA ARG A 11 -11.23 7.38 -5.42
C ARG A 11 -11.35 5.94 -5.95
N PRO A 12 -12.54 5.55 -6.45
CA PRO A 12 -12.67 4.32 -7.22
C PRO A 12 -11.66 4.26 -8.37
N ASP A 13 -11.15 3.06 -8.64
CA ASP A 13 -10.11 2.76 -9.63
C ASP A 13 -8.70 3.30 -9.33
N ASP A 14 -8.51 4.07 -8.26
CA ASP A 14 -7.17 4.40 -7.77
C ASP A 14 -6.43 3.14 -7.30
N ARG A 15 -5.11 3.23 -7.25
CA ARG A 15 -4.23 2.18 -6.74
C ARG A 15 -3.64 2.59 -5.41
N VAL A 16 -3.74 1.71 -4.42
CA VAL A 16 -3.12 1.89 -3.10
C VAL A 16 -2.11 0.76 -2.90
N ALA A 17 -0.84 1.11 -2.73
CA ALA A 17 0.17 0.12 -2.37
C ALA A 17 -0.03 -0.34 -0.93
N ILE A 18 0.28 -1.60 -0.66
CA ILE A 18 0.20 -2.18 0.68
C ILE A 18 1.45 -3.00 0.96
N CYS A 19 2.16 -2.64 2.03
CA CYS A 19 3.35 -3.35 2.53
C CYS A 19 3.14 -3.67 4.00
N VAL A 20 2.73 -4.91 4.30
CA VAL A 20 2.36 -5.38 5.64
C VAL A 20 2.71 -6.84 5.76
N GLU A 21 3.09 -7.28 6.96
CA GLU A 21 3.36 -8.68 7.25
C GLU A 21 2.07 -9.52 7.16
N ARG A 22 2.24 -10.83 6.92
CA ARG A 22 1.13 -11.77 6.88
C ARG A 22 0.45 -11.83 8.24
N GLY A 23 -0.84 -11.51 8.29
CA GLY A 23 -1.64 -11.56 9.51
C GLY A 23 -2.96 -10.80 9.38
N PRO A 24 -3.69 -10.61 10.49
CA PRO A 24 -4.98 -9.91 10.48
C PRO A 24 -4.91 -8.50 9.89
N ALA A 25 -3.81 -7.77 10.14
CA ALA A 25 -3.58 -6.44 9.61
C ALA A 25 -3.57 -6.40 8.07
N MET A 26 -3.04 -7.45 7.43
CA MET A 26 -3.07 -7.59 5.97
C MET A 26 -4.51 -7.65 5.45
N ILE A 27 -5.33 -8.53 6.03
CA ILE A 27 -6.73 -8.69 5.61
C ILE A 27 -7.53 -7.39 5.86
N ILE A 28 -7.32 -6.75 7.00
CA ILE A 28 -7.94 -5.45 7.32
C ILE A 28 -7.53 -4.38 6.30
N GLY A 29 -6.25 -4.33 5.92
CA GLY A 29 -5.72 -3.41 4.91
C GLY A 29 -6.34 -3.64 3.54
N LEU A 30 -6.31 -4.89 3.04
CA LEU A 30 -6.90 -5.28 1.77
C LEU A 30 -8.40 -4.94 1.70
N LEU A 31 -9.18 -5.35 2.71
CA LEU A 31 -10.60 -5.03 2.77
C LEU A 31 -10.84 -3.51 2.87
N GLY A 32 -9.95 -2.79 3.56
CA GLY A 32 -9.99 -1.34 3.65
C GLY A 32 -9.82 -0.64 2.29
N ILE A 33 -8.86 -1.12 1.48
CA ILE A 33 -8.61 -0.61 0.12
C ILE A 33 -9.81 -0.91 -0.79
N LEU A 34 -10.28 -2.16 -0.82
CA LEU A 34 -11.42 -2.57 -1.65
C LEU A 34 -12.71 -1.83 -1.26
N LYS A 35 -12.96 -1.61 0.04
CA LYS A 35 -14.11 -0.83 0.51
C LYS A 35 -14.03 0.66 0.16
N ALA A 36 -12.85 1.19 -0.12
CA ALA A 36 -12.68 2.55 -0.65
C ALA A 36 -12.91 2.62 -2.17
N GLY A 37 -13.14 1.48 -2.84
CA GLY A 37 -13.29 1.37 -4.29
C GLY A 37 -11.97 1.27 -5.06
N ALA A 38 -10.84 1.21 -4.36
CA ALA A 38 -9.50 1.19 -4.95
C ALA A 38 -8.97 -0.24 -5.15
N GLY A 39 -8.04 -0.40 -6.08
CA GLY A 39 -7.21 -1.59 -6.26
C GLY A 39 -6.00 -1.57 -5.33
N TYR A 40 -5.54 -2.74 -4.88
CA TYR A 40 -4.33 -2.84 -4.06
C TYR A 40 -3.11 -3.27 -4.90
N VAL A 41 -1.94 -2.74 -4.57
CA VAL A 41 -0.64 -3.16 -5.12
C VAL A 41 0.18 -3.80 -3.99
N PRO A 42 0.34 -5.13 -3.96
CA PRO A 42 1.06 -5.80 -2.88
C PRO A 42 2.57 -5.57 -3.00
N LEU A 43 3.18 -5.22 -1.88
CA LEU A 43 4.63 -5.10 -1.72
C LEU A 43 5.10 -6.07 -0.63
N ASP A 44 6.11 -6.87 -0.95
CA ASP A 44 6.78 -7.74 0.02
C ASP A 44 8.05 -7.04 0.54
N PRO A 45 8.14 -6.69 1.83
CA PRO A 45 9.32 -6.01 2.38
C PRO A 45 10.60 -6.85 2.32
N ALA A 46 10.51 -8.17 2.03
CA ALA A 46 11.67 -9.01 1.80
C ALA A 46 12.28 -8.84 0.40
N TYR A 47 11.63 -8.12 -0.51
CA TYR A 47 12.19 -7.84 -1.83
C TYR A 47 13.25 -6.74 -1.80
N PRO A 48 14.24 -6.78 -2.72
CA PRO A 48 15.22 -5.71 -2.86
C PRO A 48 14.56 -4.34 -3.07
N LEU A 49 15.20 -3.28 -2.56
CA LEU A 49 14.69 -1.92 -2.61
C LEU A 49 14.36 -1.47 -4.03
N GLU A 50 15.19 -1.86 -5.00
CA GLU A 50 15.02 -1.53 -6.42
C GLU A 50 13.74 -2.17 -6.99
N ARG A 51 13.39 -3.38 -6.52
CA ARG A 51 12.16 -4.07 -6.94
C ARG A 51 10.93 -3.38 -6.36
N LEU A 52 11.00 -2.90 -5.12
CA LEU A 52 9.93 -2.13 -4.48
C LEU A 52 9.75 -0.78 -5.18
N ALA A 53 10.84 -0.06 -5.43
CA ALA A 53 10.84 1.21 -6.15
C ALA A 53 10.30 1.05 -7.58
N TYR A 54 10.71 0.02 -8.31
CA TYR A 54 10.18 -0.30 -9.64
C TYR A 54 8.67 -0.51 -9.60
N THR A 55 8.19 -1.34 -8.66
CA THR A 55 6.75 -1.65 -8.54
C THR A 55 5.94 -0.41 -8.20
N LEU A 56 6.44 0.46 -7.33
CA LEU A 56 5.81 1.73 -7.00
C LEU A 56 5.82 2.71 -8.19
N GLY A 57 6.93 2.78 -8.93
CA GLY A 57 7.03 3.64 -10.12
C GLY A 57 6.09 3.21 -11.25
N ASP A 58 6.05 1.90 -11.55
CA ASP A 58 5.20 1.32 -12.60
C ASP A 58 3.71 1.40 -12.24
N SER A 59 3.37 1.08 -10.98
CA SER A 59 1.98 1.12 -10.52
C SER A 59 1.50 2.52 -10.16
N ALA A 60 2.37 3.50 -9.91
CA ALA A 60 2.02 4.87 -9.53
C ALA A 60 0.82 4.95 -8.56
N PRO A 61 0.91 4.33 -7.35
CA PRO A 61 -0.20 4.32 -6.41
C PRO A 61 -0.36 5.70 -5.76
N VAL A 62 -1.59 6.09 -5.45
CA VAL A 62 -1.91 7.40 -4.83
C VAL A 62 -1.61 7.43 -3.33
N ALA A 63 -1.43 6.25 -2.72
CA ALA A 63 -1.11 6.10 -1.31
C ALA A 63 -0.38 4.77 -1.03
N LEU A 64 0.34 4.72 0.08
CA LEU A 64 0.97 3.51 0.61
C LEU A 64 0.44 3.22 2.02
N LEU A 65 -0.18 2.05 2.21
CA LEU A 65 -0.56 1.51 3.51
C LEU A 65 0.58 0.61 4.02
N SER A 66 1.16 0.92 5.17
CA SER A 66 2.22 0.10 5.75
C SER A 66 2.10 -0.10 7.26
N GLN A 67 2.81 -1.11 7.77
CA GLN A 67 3.06 -1.29 9.19
C GLN A 67 4.37 -0.62 9.59
N GLN A 68 4.47 -0.19 10.84
CA GLN A 68 5.67 0.48 11.33
C GLN A 68 6.90 -0.43 11.34
N SER A 69 6.72 -1.75 11.52
CA SER A 69 7.81 -2.73 11.48
C SER A 69 8.50 -2.82 10.12
N VAL A 70 7.77 -2.55 9.03
CA VAL A 70 8.29 -2.67 7.66
C VAL A 70 8.76 -1.35 7.06
N GLN A 71 8.57 -0.22 7.76
CA GLN A 71 9.01 1.09 7.26
C GLN A 71 10.49 1.16 6.87
N PRO A 72 11.43 0.54 7.59
CA PRO A 72 12.85 0.57 7.21
C PRO A 72 13.16 -0.07 5.85
N ALA A 73 12.28 -0.94 5.34
CA ALA A 73 12.44 -1.61 4.05
C ALA A 73 11.80 -0.84 2.88
N LEU A 74 11.03 0.22 3.16
CA LEU A 74 10.33 0.97 2.13
C LEU A 74 11.27 1.98 1.47
N PRO A 75 11.15 2.18 0.13
CA PRO A 75 11.85 3.27 -0.53
C PRO A 75 11.34 4.60 0.02
N VAL A 76 12.26 5.41 0.54
CA VAL A 76 11.98 6.77 0.98
C VAL A 76 11.64 7.58 -0.28
N SER A 77 10.47 8.20 -0.30
CA SER A 77 10.16 9.24 -1.27
C SER A 77 10.60 10.57 -0.64
N ASP A 78 11.50 11.30 -1.32
CA ASP A 78 11.83 12.68 -0.97
C ASP A 78 10.59 13.60 -1.04
#